data_AF-F0YQU5-F1
#
_entry.id   AF-F0YQU5-F1
#
_cell.length_a   1.000
_cell.length_b   1.000
_cell.length_c   1.000
_cell.angle_alpha   90.00
_cell.angle_beta   90.00
_cell.angle_gamma   90.00
#
_symmetry.space_group_name_H-M   'P 1'
#
loop_
_entity.id
_entity.type
_entity.pdbx_description
1 polymer ?
#
loop_
_entity_poly.entity_id
_entity_poly.type
_entity_poly.pdbx_seq_one_letter_code
_entity_poly.pdbx_strand_id
1 'polypeptide(L)'
;QQAAKSSLGECCTVIHNPDVQPIVPVLISANANPKENVTALDRLMGTTFVSQVDRPTLAIIVPVLGRGLRDRDVQMKRKCCVVVDNMCKLVCDAKDVEPFIDKLLPELKRVEEEVPIPEIRAYGAKAKATLVKAIKDGGGKVPAEFE
;
A
#
# COMPACT_ATOMS: atom_id res chain seq x y z
N GLN A 1 3.76 -7.54 -23.73
CA GLN A 1 3.90 -7.20 -22.29
C GLN A 1 5.35 -7.14 -21.80
N GLN A 2 6.34 -7.69 -22.53
CA GLN A 2 7.76 -7.65 -22.13
C GLN A 2 8.34 -6.22 -22.05
N ALA A 3 8.01 -5.35 -23.00
CA ALA A 3 8.47 -3.96 -23.00
C ALA A 3 8.00 -3.19 -21.76
N ALA A 4 6.73 -3.35 -21.36
CA ALA A 4 6.18 -2.70 -20.16
C ALA A 4 6.86 -3.18 -18.87
N LYS A 5 7.19 -4.47 -18.76
CA LYS A 5 7.95 -5.00 -17.61
C LYS A 5 9.38 -4.45 -17.57
N SER A 6 10.03 -4.31 -18.73
CA SER A 6 11.40 -3.77 -18.83
C SER A 6 11.44 -2.29 -18.45
N SER A 7 10.52 -1.47 -18.99
CA SER A 7 10.41 -0.06 -18.62
C SER A 7 10.06 0.14 -17.15
N LEU A 8 9.17 -0.69 -16.59
CA LEU A 8 8.91 -0.68 -15.14
C LEU A 8 10.17 -1.03 -14.37
N GLY A 9 10.92 -2.07 -14.77
CA GLY A 9 12.19 -2.44 -14.14
C GLY A 9 13.21 -1.30 -14.11
N GLU A 10 13.37 -0.57 -15.23
CA GLU A 10 14.22 0.62 -15.31
C GLU A 10 13.72 1.74 -14.40
N CYS A 11 12.41 2.01 -14.37
CA CYS A 11 11.83 2.98 -13.43
C CYS A 11 12.00 2.56 -11.96
N CYS A 12 12.11 1.28 -11.65
CA CYS A 12 12.31 0.78 -10.29
C CYS A 12 13.77 0.87 -9.81
N THR A 13 14.72 1.15 -10.70
CA THR A 13 16.13 1.36 -10.32
C THR A 13 16.33 2.58 -9.42
N VAL A 14 15.37 3.51 -9.42
CA VAL A 14 15.37 4.69 -8.56
C VAL A 14 14.97 4.37 -7.10
N ILE A 15 14.51 3.14 -6.82
CA ILE A 15 14.15 2.70 -5.48
C ILE A 15 15.41 2.26 -4.75
N HIS A 16 15.88 3.12 -3.84
CA HIS A 16 17.06 2.86 -3.02
C HIS A 16 16.71 2.27 -1.64
N ASN A 17 15.46 1.88 -1.41
CA ASN A 17 15.01 1.31 -0.15
C ASN A 17 15.43 -0.17 -0.03
N PRO A 18 16.31 -0.54 0.92
CA PRO A 18 16.83 -1.90 1.06
C PRO A 18 15.77 -2.92 1.50
N ASP A 19 14.69 -2.48 2.15
CA ASP A 19 13.60 -3.36 2.59
C ASP A 19 12.75 -3.81 1.39
N VAL A 20 12.67 -2.97 0.36
CA VAL A 20 11.79 -3.19 -0.81
C VAL A 20 12.55 -3.74 -2.02
N GLN A 21 13.83 -3.43 -2.17
CA GLN A 21 14.71 -3.99 -3.22
C GLN A 21 14.49 -5.49 -3.52
N PRO A 22 14.48 -6.42 -2.54
CA PRO A 22 14.29 -7.84 -2.81
C PRO A 22 12.88 -8.21 -3.30
N ILE A 23 11.87 -7.39 -2.98
CA ILE A 23 10.47 -7.63 -3.38
C ILE A 23 10.08 -6.87 -4.65
N VAL A 24 10.83 -5.86 -5.10
CA VAL A 24 10.56 -5.09 -6.33
C VAL A 24 10.25 -6.00 -7.53
N PRO A 25 11.02 -7.05 -7.85
CA PRO A 25 10.72 -7.91 -9.00
C PRO A 25 9.37 -8.62 -8.88
N VAL A 26 9.02 -9.05 -7.66
CA VAL A 26 7.74 -9.70 -7.35
C VAL A 26 6.59 -8.70 -7.52
N LEU A 27 6.77 -7.47 -7.07
CA LEU A 27 5.77 -6.42 -7.19
C LEU A 27 5.55 -5.99 -8.65
N ILE A 28 6.61 -5.90 -9.46
CA ILE A 28 6.50 -5.64 -10.91
C ILE A 28 5.73 -6.79 -11.57
N SER A 29 6.06 -8.04 -11.21
CA SER A 29 5.39 -9.21 -11.77
C SER A 29 3.90 -9.26 -11.39
N ALA A 30 3.57 -9.01 -10.12
CA ALA A 30 2.18 -8.94 -9.64
C ALA A 30 1.38 -7.78 -10.25
N ASN A 31 2.04 -6.65 -10.55
CA ASN A 31 1.40 -5.56 -11.27
C ASN A 31 1.05 -5.91 -12.72
N ALA A 32 1.82 -6.79 -13.36
CA ALA A 32 1.53 -7.31 -14.69
C ALA A 32 0.55 -8.49 -14.67
N ASN A 33 0.65 -9.35 -13.65
CA ASN A 33 -0.12 -10.58 -13.49
C ASN A 33 -0.96 -10.54 -12.20
N PRO A 34 -2.29 -10.28 -12.30
CA PRO A 34 -3.16 -10.20 -11.12
C PRO A 34 -3.19 -11.47 -10.26
N LYS A 35 -2.88 -12.63 -10.84
CA LYS A 35 -2.82 -13.91 -10.12
C LYS A 35 -1.68 -13.96 -9.09
N GLU A 36 -0.62 -13.20 -9.31
CA GLU A 36 0.54 -13.15 -8.42
C GLU A 36 0.36 -12.12 -7.28
N ASN A 37 -0.76 -11.38 -7.26
CA ASN A 37 -1.06 -10.38 -6.24
C ASN A 37 -1.07 -10.97 -4.82
N VAL A 38 -1.53 -12.22 -4.68
CA VAL A 38 -1.52 -12.94 -3.39
C VAL A 38 -0.08 -13.17 -2.91
N THR A 39 0.78 -13.68 -3.79
CA THR A 39 2.19 -13.92 -3.47
C THR A 39 2.94 -12.63 -3.16
N ALA A 40 2.68 -11.55 -3.90
CA ALA A 40 3.26 -10.24 -3.62
C ALA A 40 2.82 -9.70 -2.26
N LEU A 41 1.55 -9.85 -1.91
CA LEU A 41 1.03 -9.42 -0.61
C LEU A 41 1.60 -10.24 0.54
N ASP A 42 1.75 -11.55 0.37
CA ASP A 42 2.38 -12.42 1.37
C ASP A 42 3.84 -12.03 1.61
N ARG A 43 4.58 -11.69 0.54
CA ARG A 43 5.94 -11.16 0.64
C ARG A 43 5.96 -9.83 1.38
N LEU A 44 5.08 -8.89 1.01
CA LEU A 44 4.95 -7.58 1.68
C LEU A 44 4.62 -7.71 3.18
N MET A 45 3.76 -8.67 3.53
CA MET A 45 3.41 -8.96 4.93
C MET A 45 4.60 -9.51 5.73
N GLY A 46 5.47 -10.30 5.10
CA GLY A 46 6.70 -10.81 5.70
C GLY A 46 7.85 -9.81 5.73
N THR A 47 7.73 -8.67 5.03
CA THR A 47 8.75 -7.63 5.00
C THR A 47 8.58 -6.69 6.19
N THR A 48 9.63 -6.57 7.01
CA THR A 48 9.73 -5.53 8.02
C THR A 48 10.22 -4.24 7.36
N PHE A 49 9.36 -3.24 7.26
CA PHE A 49 9.76 -1.92 6.82
C PHE A 49 10.49 -1.21 7.97
N VAL A 50 11.73 -0.79 7.73
CA VAL A 50 12.58 -0.07 8.71
C VAL A 50 13.04 1.26 8.12
N SER A 51 13.30 1.28 6.83
CA SER A 51 13.77 2.43 6.07
C SER A 51 12.60 3.31 5.62
N GLN A 52 12.89 4.59 5.37
CA GLN A 52 11.90 5.54 4.87
C GLN A 52 11.34 5.12 3.52
N VAL A 53 10.04 5.32 3.35
CA VAL A 53 9.32 4.88 2.15
C VAL A 53 9.15 6.06 1.21
N ASP A 54 9.87 6.02 0.10
CA ASP A 54 9.82 7.07 -0.92
C ASP A 54 8.64 6.90 -1.89
N ARG A 55 8.28 7.99 -2.57
CA ARG A 55 7.29 8.02 -3.67
C ARG A 55 7.36 6.87 -4.68
N PRO A 56 8.52 6.52 -5.29
CA PRO A 56 8.58 5.43 -6.28
C PRO A 56 8.25 4.07 -5.66
N THR A 57 8.58 3.87 -4.38
CA THR A 57 8.23 2.66 -3.64
C THR A 57 6.71 2.55 -3.46
N LEU A 58 6.08 3.64 -3.04
CA LEU A 58 4.62 3.74 -2.93
C LEU A 58 3.94 3.48 -4.28
N ALA A 59 4.48 4.03 -5.38
CA ALA A 59 3.90 3.90 -6.71
C ALA A 59 3.72 2.45 -7.18
N ILE A 60 4.57 1.53 -6.72
CA ILE A 60 4.52 0.11 -7.07
C ILE A 60 3.66 -0.68 -6.08
N ILE A 61 3.74 -0.34 -4.78
CA ILE A 61 3.03 -1.06 -3.72
C ILE A 61 1.53 -0.72 -3.73
N VAL A 62 1.16 0.54 -3.92
CA VAL A 62 -0.25 1.01 -3.91
C VAL A 62 -1.16 0.26 -4.89
N PRO A 63 -0.81 0.01 -6.16
CA PRO A 63 -1.68 -0.76 -7.06
C PRO A 63 -1.82 -2.25 -6.68
N VAL A 64 -0.84 -2.84 -5.99
CA VAL A 64 -0.94 -4.20 -5.43
C VAL A 64 -1.91 -4.21 -4.24
N LEU A 65 -1.77 -3.24 -3.34
CA LEU A 65 -2.64 -3.06 -2.18
C LEU A 65 -4.09 -2.74 -2.57
N GLY A 66 -4.30 -1.79 -3.49
CA GLY A 66 -5.63 -1.43 -3.98
C GLY A 66 -6.37 -2.60 -4.62
N ARG A 67 -5.65 -3.53 -5.28
CA ARG A 67 -6.24 -4.78 -5.77
C ARG A 67 -6.60 -5.72 -4.63
N GLY A 68 -5.73 -5.89 -3.64
CA GLY A 68 -5.99 -6.76 -2.49
C GLY A 68 -7.11 -6.26 -1.56
N LEU A 69 -7.27 -4.94 -1.41
CA LEU A 69 -8.37 -4.33 -0.65
C LEU A 69 -9.74 -4.53 -1.34
N ARG A 70 -9.75 -4.65 -2.67
CA ARG A 70 -10.94 -4.94 -3.48
C ARG A 70 -11.21 -6.44 -3.65
N ASP A 71 -10.34 -7.30 -3.15
CA ASP A 71 -10.52 -8.74 -3.27
C ASP A 71 -11.73 -9.21 -2.46
N ARG A 72 -12.33 -10.33 -2.85
CA ARG A 72 -13.42 -10.95 -2.10
C ARG A 72 -12.90 -11.63 -0.83
N ASP A 73 -11.62 -12.01 -0.80
CA ASP A 73 -11.01 -12.64 0.35
C ASP A 73 -10.76 -11.63 1.49
N VAL A 74 -11.48 -11.87 2.59
CA VAL A 74 -11.40 -11.08 3.82
C VAL A 74 -10.00 -11.16 4.45
N GLN A 75 -9.29 -12.29 4.32
CA GLN A 75 -7.91 -12.39 4.80
C GLN A 75 -7.00 -11.49 3.98
N MET A 76 -7.20 -11.42 2.66
CA MET A 76 -6.41 -10.56 1.79
C MET A 76 -6.59 -9.08 2.15
N LYS A 77 -7.83 -8.64 2.40
CA LYS A 77 -8.14 -7.29 2.91
C LYS A 77 -7.40 -7.00 4.23
N ARG A 78 -7.45 -7.93 5.18
CA ARG A 78 -6.72 -7.79 6.46
C ARG A 78 -5.22 -7.62 6.24
N LYS A 79 -4.62 -8.46 5.39
CA LYS A 79 -3.19 -8.38 5.09
C LYS A 79 -2.82 -7.02 4.50
N CYS A 80 -3.62 -6.51 3.56
CA CYS A 80 -3.43 -5.17 3.01
C CYS A 80 -3.49 -4.08 4.07
N CYS A 81 -4.47 -4.10 4.98
CA CYS A 81 -4.58 -3.10 6.04
C CYS A 81 -3.34 -3.09 6.95
N VAL A 82 -2.80 -4.25 7.31
CA VAL A 82 -1.58 -4.35 8.13
C VAL A 82 -0.36 -3.78 7.39
N VAL A 83 -0.20 -4.11 6.11
CA VAL A 83 0.91 -3.58 5.29
C VAL A 83 0.79 -2.06 5.15
N VAL A 84 -0.41 -1.52 4.91
CA VAL A 84 -0.66 -0.08 4.87
C VAL A 84 -0.30 0.58 6.21
N ASP A 85 -0.76 0.03 7.34
CA ASP A 85 -0.48 0.57 8.68
C ASP A 85 1.03 0.63 8.97
N ASN A 86 1.78 -0.40 8.58
CA ASN A 86 3.23 -0.43 8.80
C ASN A 86 3.99 0.53 7.89
N MET A 87 3.60 0.60 6.61
CA MET A 87 4.24 1.44 5.61
C MET A 87 3.97 2.94 5.86
N CYS A 88 2.73 3.31 6.19
CA CYS A 88 2.35 4.70 6.41
C CYS A 88 3.09 5.36 7.59
N LYS A 89 3.57 4.59 8.57
CA LYS A 89 4.40 5.10 9.69
C LYS A 89 5.80 5.56 9.26
N LEU A 90 6.25 5.15 8.08
CA LEU A 90 7.60 5.39 7.56
C LEU A 90 7.59 6.36 6.38
N VAL A 91 6.43 6.94 6.08
CA VAL A 91 6.30 8.03 5.12
C VAL A 91 6.85 9.29 5.76
N CYS A 92 7.75 9.98 5.06
CA CYS A 92 8.32 11.25 5.53
C CYS A 92 7.56 12.47 5.02
N ASP A 93 7.19 12.48 3.74
CA ASP A 93 6.54 13.63 3.13
C ASP A 93 5.12 13.28 2.67
N ALA A 94 4.15 14.10 3.07
CA ALA A 94 2.76 13.89 2.65
C ALA A 94 2.57 14.06 1.13
N LYS A 95 3.43 14.86 0.48
CA LYS A 95 3.42 15.07 -0.98
C LYS A 95 3.64 13.78 -1.78
N ASP A 96 4.31 12.80 -1.16
CA ASP A 96 4.53 11.50 -1.78
C ASP A 96 3.30 10.60 -1.66
N VAL A 97 2.49 10.80 -0.62
CA VAL A 97 1.26 10.03 -0.37
C VAL A 97 0.03 10.66 -1.00
N GLU A 98 -0.02 12.00 -1.12
CA GLU A 98 -1.11 12.79 -1.73
C GLU A 98 -1.77 12.14 -2.96
N PRO A 99 -1.02 11.75 -4.02
CA PRO A 99 -1.63 11.16 -5.22
C PRO A 99 -2.27 9.78 -4.99
N PHE A 100 -2.00 9.14 -3.85
CA PHE A 100 -2.50 7.82 -3.49
C PHE A 100 -3.65 7.88 -2.46
N ILE A 101 -3.85 9.01 -1.78
CA ILE A 101 -4.89 9.21 -0.75
C ILE A 101 -6.27 8.91 -1.32
N ASP A 102 -6.60 9.53 -2.45
CA ASP A 102 -7.91 9.41 -3.11
C ASP A 102 -8.25 7.97 -3.51
N LYS A 103 -7.24 7.09 -3.57
CA LYS A 103 -7.40 5.67 -3.86
C LYS A 103 -7.35 4.79 -2.63
N LEU A 104 -6.58 5.13 -1.60
CA LEU A 104 -6.40 4.30 -0.41
C LEU A 104 -7.47 4.54 0.66
N LEU A 105 -7.79 5.80 0.97
CA LEU A 105 -8.78 6.14 2.00
C LEU A 105 -10.17 5.52 1.76
N PRO A 106 -10.77 5.61 0.55
CA PRO A 106 -12.08 4.99 0.32
C PRO A 106 -12.04 3.47 0.44
N GLU A 107 -10.93 2.83 0.06
CA GLU A 107 -10.78 1.38 0.16
C GLU A 107 -10.64 0.94 1.62
N LEU A 108 -9.88 1.67 2.45
CA LEU A 108 -9.77 1.40 3.89
C LEU A 108 -11.11 1.60 4.60
N LYS A 109 -11.87 2.65 4.25
CA LYS A 109 -13.22 2.89 4.75
C LYS A 109 -14.18 1.76 4.37
N ARG A 110 -14.11 1.27 3.13
CA ARG A 110 -14.86 0.08 2.72
C ARG A 110 -14.50 -1.16 3.54
N VAL A 111 -13.23 -1.39 3.84
CA VAL A 111 -12.85 -2.51 4.73
C VAL A 111 -13.44 -2.35 6.13
N GLU A 112 -13.44 -1.12 6.67
CA GLU A 112 -14.02 -0.79 7.96
C GLU A 112 -15.55 -1.03 8.01
N GLU A 113 -16.27 -0.75 6.93
CA GLU A 113 -17.74 -0.83 6.87
C GLU A 113 -18.26 -2.20 6.36
N GLU A 114 -17.64 -2.78 5.34
CA GLU A 114 -18.15 -3.97 4.63
C GLU A 114 -17.70 -5.30 5.27
N VAL A 115 -16.60 -5.31 6.03
CA VAL A 115 -16.07 -6.58 6.55
C VAL A 115 -16.88 -7.05 7.77
N PRO A 116 -17.43 -8.28 7.75
CA PRO A 116 -18.27 -8.78 8.85
C PRO A 116 -17.48 -9.06 10.15
N ILE A 117 -16.15 -9.19 10.07
CA ILE A 117 -15.29 -9.53 11.20
C ILE A 117 -14.82 -8.25 11.91
N PRO A 118 -15.23 -8.01 13.18
CA PRO A 118 -14.89 -6.77 13.90
C PRO A 118 -13.39 -6.51 14.03
N GLU A 119 -12.59 -7.57 14.19
CA GLU A 119 -11.13 -7.48 14.27
C GLU A 119 -10.52 -6.87 13.00
N ILE A 120 -11.04 -7.26 11.82
CA ILE A 120 -10.53 -6.77 10.53
C ILE A 120 -10.98 -5.34 10.27
N ARG A 121 -12.19 -4.98 10.71
CA ARG A 121 -12.62 -3.58 10.71
C ARG A 121 -11.70 -2.71 11.56
N ALA A 122 -11.26 -3.20 12.72
CA ALA A 122 -10.30 -2.49 13.57
C ALA A 122 -8.95 -2.27 12.86
N TYR A 123 -8.46 -3.25 12.09
CA TYR A 123 -7.27 -3.06 11.26
C TYR A 123 -7.49 -2.01 10.15
N GLY A 124 -8.65 -2.02 9.49
CA GLY A 124 -9.01 -1.00 8.49
C GLY A 124 -9.07 0.41 9.09
N ALA A 125 -9.77 0.57 10.21
CA ALA A 125 -9.88 1.83 10.94
C ALA A 125 -8.50 2.33 11.42
N LYS A 126 -7.66 1.42 11.95
CA LYS A 126 -6.31 1.74 12.39
C LYS A 126 -5.43 2.19 11.22
N ALA A 127 -5.42 1.44 10.11
CA ALA A 127 -4.67 1.81 8.92
C ALA A 127 -5.12 3.17 8.35
N LYS A 128 -6.43 3.44 8.35
CA LYS A 128 -7.00 4.74 7.97
C LYS A 128 -6.47 5.85 8.89
N ALA A 129 -6.54 5.68 10.20
CA ALA A 129 -6.07 6.66 11.17
C ALA A 129 -4.56 6.92 11.04
N THR A 130 -3.75 5.87 10.85
CA THR A 130 -2.30 5.98 10.63
C THR A 130 -1.98 6.72 9.33
N LEU A 131 -2.70 6.44 8.25
CA LEU A 131 -2.55 7.14 6.98
C LEU A 131 -2.90 8.63 7.13
N VAL A 132 -4.05 8.95 7.71
CA VAL A 132 -4.48 10.33 8.01
C VAL A 132 -3.44 11.06 8.87
N LYS A 133 -2.92 10.40 9.89
CA LYS A 133 -1.86 10.95 10.74
C LYS A 133 -0.57 11.21 9.96
N ALA A 134 -0.11 10.25 9.16
CA ALA A 134 1.10 10.40 8.34
C ALA A 134 0.99 11.58 7.37
N ILE A 135 -0.21 11.82 6.81
CA ILE A 135 -0.47 12.97 5.93
C ILE A 135 -0.40 14.27 6.73
N LYS A 136 -1.04 14.33 7.91
CA LYS A 136 -1.01 15.51 8.78
C LYS A 136 0.40 15.84 9.25
N ASP A 137 1.16 14.83 9.66
CA ASP A 137 2.55 14.95 10.10
C ASP A 137 3.47 15.41 8.95
N GLY A 138 3.22 14.91 7.72
CA GLY A 138 3.93 15.34 6.51
C GLY A 138 3.42 16.65 5.88
N GLY A 139 2.50 17.38 6.54
CA GLY A 139 2.00 18.69 6.10
C GLY A 139 1.02 18.67 4.91
N GLY A 140 0.45 17.51 4.58
CA GLY A 140 -0.51 17.35 3.49
C GLY A 140 -1.96 17.60 3.90
N LYS A 141 -2.84 17.74 2.92
CA LYS A 141 -4.28 17.93 3.15
C LYS A 141 -5.02 16.60 3.09
N VAL A 142 -5.62 16.21 4.21
CA VAL A 142 -6.58 15.09 4.25
C VAL A 142 -7.93 15.62 3.77
N PRO A 143 -8.65 14.90 2.89
CA PRO A 143 -10.00 15.31 2.50
C PRO A 143 -10.93 15.32 3.72
N ALA A 144 -11.72 16.38 3.88
CA ALA A 144 -12.56 16.60 5.06
C ALA A 144 -13.57 15.48 5.35
N GLU A 145 -13.91 14.65 4.36
CA GLU A 145 -14.77 13.47 4.53
C GLU A 145 -14.10 12.30 5.28
N PHE A 146 -12.78 12.35 5.46
CA PHE A 146 -11.96 11.36 6.14
C PHE A 146 -11.19 11.92 7.35
N GLU A 147 -11.42 13.19 7.72
CA GLU A 147 -10.85 13.82 8.92
C GLU A 147 -11.53 13.43 10.23
#